data_AF-A0A9X9A0Z5-F1
#
_entry.id   AF-A0A9X9A0Z5-F1
#
_cell.length_a   1.000
_cell.length_b   1.000
_cell.length_c   1.000
_cell.angle_alpha   90.00
_cell.angle_beta   90.00
_cell.angle_gamma   90.00
#
_symmetry.space_group_name_H-M   'P 1'
#
loop_
_entity.id
_entity.type
_entity.pdbx_description
1 polymer ?
#
loop_
_entity_poly.entity_id
_entity_poly.type
_entity_poly.pdbx_seq_one_letter_code
_entity_poly.pdbx_strand_id
1 'polypeptide(L)'
;GVLAEVISVATLISYVTGPITVMTLRKTAPSFHRPFYIRGLNIIAPLGFIFASLTLYWARWPLTGEVMFIILMGLPIYFYYQLKRKWVGFKKNFLAGLWIVGYLLFMICISYIGSERFGGLNIITYGWDMVLISIVAFLFYRWAINSGFKTKDLKVAKKINQKIS
;
A
#
# COMPACT_ATOMS: atom_id res chain seq x y z
N GLY A 1 15.53 0.96 -20.93
CA GLY A 1 15.27 -0.49 -20.92
C GLY A 1 14.00 -0.76 -20.15
N VAL A 2 12.95 -1.23 -20.82
CA VAL A 2 11.58 -1.32 -20.27
C VAL A 2 11.49 -2.24 -19.04
N LEU A 3 12.24 -3.35 -19.04
CA LEU A 3 12.24 -4.33 -17.94
C LEU A 3 12.75 -3.74 -16.61
N ALA A 4 13.80 -2.91 -16.65
CA ALA A 4 14.36 -2.28 -15.45
C ALA A 4 13.36 -1.30 -14.81
N GLU A 5 12.56 -0.64 -15.65
CA GLU A 5 11.55 0.31 -15.21
C GLU A 5 10.36 -0.41 -14.54
N VAL A 6 9.90 -1.53 -15.10
CA VAL A 6 8.86 -2.39 -14.48
C VAL A 6 9.29 -2.88 -13.10
N ILE A 7 10.51 -3.38 -12.96
CA ILE A 7 11.05 -3.86 -11.68
C ILE A 7 11.14 -2.70 -10.67
N SER A 8 11.54 -1.52 -11.12
CA SER A 8 11.64 -0.33 -10.26
C SER A 8 10.27 0.08 -9.72
N VAL A 9 9.24 0.12 -10.57
CA VAL A 9 7.86 0.43 -10.17
C VAL A 9 7.32 -0.63 -9.20
N ALA A 10 7.53 -1.92 -9.49
CA ALA A 10 7.14 -3.00 -8.57
C ALA A 10 7.79 -2.82 -7.19
N THR A 11 9.07 -2.44 -7.15
CA THR A 11 9.80 -2.17 -5.90
C THR A 11 9.23 -0.96 -5.15
N LEU A 12 8.85 0.11 -5.86
CA LEU A 12 8.19 1.28 -5.25
C LEU A 12 6.85 0.90 -4.60
N ILE A 13 6.05 0.07 -5.27
CA ILE A 13 4.79 -0.43 -4.71
C ILE A 13 5.05 -1.26 -3.45
N SER A 14 6.12 -2.06 -3.41
CA SER A 14 6.55 -2.74 -2.18
C SER A 14 6.90 -1.75 -1.07
N TYR A 15 7.60 -0.64 -1.37
CA TYR A 15 7.93 0.38 -0.35
C TYR A 15 6.71 1.08 0.22
N VAL A 16 5.66 1.31 -0.58
CA VAL A 16 4.37 1.87 -0.11
C VAL A 16 3.76 0.99 0.99
N THR A 17 3.89 -0.33 0.90
CA THR A 17 3.33 -1.26 1.91
C THR A 17 4.14 -1.34 3.21
N GLY A 18 5.42 -0.97 3.21
CA GLY A 18 6.32 -1.09 4.36
C GLY A 18 5.87 -0.27 5.59
N PRO A 19 5.70 1.06 5.48
CA PRO A 19 5.24 1.92 6.57
C PRO A 19 3.88 1.51 7.15
N ILE A 20 2.98 1.00 6.31
CA ILE A 20 1.66 0.52 6.75
C ILE A 20 1.79 -0.78 7.54
N THR A 21 2.62 -1.71 7.08
CA THR A 21 2.83 -3.00 7.75
C THR A 21 3.39 -2.80 9.14
N VAL A 22 4.40 -1.94 9.30
CA VAL A 22 4.98 -1.71 10.63
C VAL A 22 3.98 -1.03 11.58
N MET A 23 3.17 -0.09 11.09
CA MET A 23 2.20 0.64 11.91
C MET A 23 0.97 -0.21 12.28
N THR A 24 0.46 -1.01 11.34
CA THR A 24 -0.58 -2.00 11.62
C THR A 24 -0.10 -3.05 12.61
N LEU A 25 1.14 -3.52 12.50
CA LEU A 25 1.74 -4.44 13.48
C LEU A 25 1.86 -3.80 14.86
N ARG A 26 2.25 -2.52 14.95
CA ARG A 26 2.29 -1.80 16.24
C ARG A 26 0.91 -1.72 16.91
N LYS A 27 -0.15 -1.48 16.12
CA LYS A 27 -1.54 -1.44 16.62
C LYS A 27 -2.05 -2.82 17.03
N THR A 28 -1.68 -3.85 16.28
CA THR A 28 -2.26 -5.20 16.40
C THR A 28 -1.52 -6.07 17.42
N ALA A 29 -0.20 -5.87 17.57
CA ALA A 29 0.70 -6.56 18.48
C ALA A 29 1.54 -5.58 19.34
N PRO A 30 0.91 -4.84 20.26
CA PRO A 30 1.63 -3.90 21.14
C PRO A 30 2.55 -4.61 22.14
N SER A 31 2.19 -5.84 22.56
CA SER A 31 2.87 -6.59 23.63
C SER A 31 3.98 -7.54 23.15
N PHE A 32 4.42 -7.43 21.90
CA PHE A 32 5.48 -8.31 21.36
C PHE A 32 6.86 -7.75 21.75
N HIS A 33 7.83 -8.64 21.96
CA HIS A 33 9.20 -8.24 22.25
C HIS A 33 9.79 -7.62 20.98
N ARG A 34 10.39 -6.43 21.08
CA ARG A 34 10.89 -5.68 19.93
C ARG A 34 12.41 -5.52 20.05
N PRO A 35 13.21 -6.22 19.22
CA PRO A 35 14.66 -6.03 19.24
C PRO A 35 15.09 -4.66 18.67
N PHE A 36 14.20 -3.98 17.93
CA PHE A 36 14.47 -2.68 17.31
C PHE A 36 13.40 -1.62 17.65
N TYR A 37 13.83 -0.51 18.25
CA TYR A 37 12.97 0.61 18.64
C TYR A 37 13.31 1.89 17.86
N ILE A 38 12.43 2.27 16.94
CA ILE A 38 12.50 3.56 16.25
C ILE A 38 11.63 4.57 16.99
N ARG A 39 12.27 5.61 17.55
CA ARG A 39 11.59 6.79 18.12
C ARG A 39 10.98 7.61 16.97
N GLY A 40 9.73 8.05 17.12
CA GLY A 40 9.06 8.90 16.12
C GLY A 40 8.42 8.18 14.92
N LEU A 41 8.26 6.85 14.95
CA LEU A 41 7.66 6.11 13.82
C LEU A 41 6.26 6.62 13.41
N ASN A 42 5.48 7.17 14.34
CA ASN A 42 4.16 7.72 14.05
C ASN A 42 4.21 8.90 13.06
N ILE A 43 5.35 9.57 12.91
CA ILE A 43 5.59 10.67 11.94
C ILE A 43 6.38 10.15 10.74
N ILE A 44 7.37 9.30 10.97
CA ILE A 44 8.22 8.74 9.89
C ILE A 44 7.40 7.85 8.95
N ALA A 45 6.47 7.05 9.48
CA ALA A 45 5.64 6.16 8.67
C ALA A 45 4.70 6.89 7.70
N PRO A 46 3.89 7.90 8.11
CA PRO A 46 3.07 8.63 7.15
C PRO A 46 3.91 9.43 6.15
N LEU A 47 5.03 10.04 6.58
CA LEU A 47 5.94 10.73 5.65
C LEU A 47 6.54 9.76 4.63
N GLY A 48 7.02 8.60 5.08
CA GLY A 48 7.54 7.56 4.18
C GLY A 48 6.51 7.07 3.18
N PHE A 49 5.24 6.94 3.60
CA PHE A 49 4.15 6.59 2.69
C PHE A 49 3.88 7.69 1.65
N ILE A 50 3.87 8.96 2.06
CA ILE A 50 3.70 10.11 1.16
C ILE A 50 4.85 10.16 0.15
N PHE A 51 6.10 10.08 0.59
CA PHE A 51 7.26 10.08 -0.30
C PHE A 51 7.25 8.89 -1.26
N ALA A 52 6.92 7.68 -0.78
CA ALA A 52 6.79 6.51 -1.65
C ALA A 52 5.68 6.71 -2.70
N SER A 53 4.56 7.33 -2.32
CA SER A 53 3.45 7.64 -3.24
C SER A 53 3.85 8.69 -4.28
N LEU A 54 4.59 9.73 -3.88
CA LEU A 54 5.11 10.76 -4.79
C LEU A 54 6.12 10.17 -5.78
N THR A 55 7.05 9.34 -5.31
CA THR A 55 8.00 8.65 -6.19
C THR A 55 7.28 7.70 -7.16
N LEU A 56 6.22 7.03 -6.69
CA LEU A 56 5.38 6.19 -7.54
C LEU A 56 4.65 6.99 -8.61
N TYR A 57 4.21 8.21 -8.30
CA TYR A 57 3.61 9.13 -9.28
C TYR A 57 4.65 9.70 -10.26
N TRP A 58 5.89 9.94 -9.82
CA TRP A 58 6.97 10.37 -10.71
C TRP A 58 7.42 9.32 -11.71
N ALA A 59 7.08 8.05 -11.49
CA ALA A 59 7.29 7.03 -12.50
C ALA A 59 6.35 7.30 -13.69
N ARG A 60 6.94 7.48 -14.88
CA ARG A 60 6.25 8.00 -16.07
C ARG A 60 5.05 7.15 -16.48
N TRP A 61 3.99 7.82 -16.90
CA TRP A 61 2.91 7.22 -17.69
C TRP A 61 3.44 6.87 -19.10
N PRO A 62 3.05 5.76 -19.75
CA PRO A 62 1.96 4.82 -19.41
C PRO A 62 2.36 3.60 -18.56
N LEU A 63 3.66 3.37 -18.34
CA LEU A 63 4.15 2.13 -17.74
C LEU A 63 3.63 1.92 -16.31
N THR A 64 3.52 2.99 -15.51
CA THR A 64 2.95 2.90 -14.15
C THR A 64 1.51 2.42 -14.15
N GLY A 65 0.69 2.91 -15.09
CA GLY A 65 -0.69 2.47 -15.26
C GLY A 65 -0.77 0.99 -15.62
N GLU A 66 0.05 0.54 -16.57
CA GLU A 66 0.09 -0.87 -16.99
C GLU A 66 0.47 -1.80 -15.84
N VAL A 67 1.52 -1.47 -15.08
CA VAL A 67 1.98 -2.30 -13.95
C VAL A 67 0.94 -2.36 -12.84
N MET A 68 0.32 -1.23 -12.49
CA MET A 68 -0.75 -1.20 -11.48
C MET A 68 -1.99 -1.98 -11.96
N PHE A 69 -2.32 -1.91 -13.25
CA PHE A 69 -3.42 -2.67 -13.83
C PHE A 69 -3.17 -4.17 -13.79
N ILE A 70 -1.93 -4.62 -14.07
CA ILE A 70 -1.53 -6.03 -13.93
C ILE A 70 -1.68 -6.50 -12.48
N ILE A 71 -1.29 -5.68 -11.50
CA ILE A 71 -1.46 -6.01 -10.07
C ILE A 71 -2.95 -6.12 -9.72
N LEU A 72 -3.80 -5.22 -10.24
CA LEU A 72 -5.25 -5.28 -10.07
C LEU A 72 -5.85 -6.53 -10.72
N MET A 73 -5.32 -7.00 -11.85
CA MET A 73 -5.72 -8.30 -12.44
C MET A 73 -5.35 -9.51 -11.56
N GLY A 74 -4.45 -9.36 -10.59
CA GLY A 74 -4.25 -10.36 -9.54
C GLY A 74 -5.48 -10.58 -8.65
N LEU A 75 -6.40 -9.62 -8.58
CA LEU A 75 -7.61 -9.68 -7.76
C LEU A 75 -8.63 -10.73 -8.27
N PRO A 76 -8.95 -10.82 -9.58
CA PRO A 76 -9.69 -11.94 -10.16
C PRO A 76 -9.09 -13.32 -9.82
N ILE A 77 -7.77 -13.46 -9.90
CA ILE A 77 -7.06 -14.71 -9.58
C ILE A 77 -7.27 -15.04 -8.09
N TYR A 78 -7.11 -14.05 -7.21
CA TYR A 78 -7.38 -14.19 -5.79
C TYR A 78 -8.83 -14.66 -5.54
N PHE A 79 -9.83 -14.04 -6.18
CA PHE A 79 -11.22 -14.47 -6.06
C PHE A 79 -11.41 -15.92 -6.50
N TYR A 80 -10.84 -16.32 -7.64
CA TYR A 80 -10.93 -17.68 -8.18
C TYR A 80 -10.40 -18.73 -7.19
N TYR A 81 -9.19 -18.52 -6.65
CA TYR A 81 -8.61 -19.43 -5.66
C TYR A 81 -9.39 -19.44 -4.34
N GLN A 82 -9.91 -18.29 -3.93
CA GLN A 82 -10.64 -18.15 -2.67
C GLN A 82 -12.05 -18.76 -2.73
N LEU A 83 -12.70 -18.74 -3.90
CA LEU A 83 -13.97 -19.45 -4.17
C LEU A 83 -13.79 -20.97 -3.99
N LYS A 84 -12.66 -21.53 -4.43
CA LYS A 84 -12.37 -22.96 -4.26
C LYS A 84 -12.11 -23.40 -2.81
N ARG A 85 -11.64 -22.51 -1.93
CA ARG A 85 -11.20 -22.86 -0.56
C ARG A 85 -12.28 -22.82 0.53
N LYS A 86 -13.57 -22.64 0.20
CA LYS A 86 -14.73 -22.61 1.14
C LYS A 86 -14.54 -21.66 2.34
N TRP A 87 -15.09 -20.46 2.18
CA TRP A 87 -15.00 -19.27 3.03
C TRP A 87 -15.04 -19.47 4.56
N VAL A 88 -13.97 -19.07 5.24
CA VAL A 88 -14.02 -18.65 6.66
C VAL A 88 -13.34 -17.29 6.81
N GLY A 89 -14.10 -16.23 7.06
CA GLY A 89 -13.56 -14.88 7.35
C GLY A 89 -13.29 -13.97 6.14
N PHE A 90 -13.78 -14.31 4.94
CA PHE A 90 -13.56 -13.57 3.69
C PHE A 90 -13.85 -12.07 3.79
N LYS A 91 -15.03 -11.69 4.32
CA LYS A 91 -15.44 -10.27 4.41
C LYS A 91 -14.40 -9.42 5.17
N LYS A 92 -13.80 -9.95 6.24
CA LYS A 92 -12.80 -9.21 7.02
C LYS A 92 -11.47 -9.05 6.28
N ASN A 93 -10.98 -10.11 5.63
CA ASN A 93 -9.76 -10.04 4.82
C ASN A 93 -9.94 -9.11 3.61
N PHE A 94 -11.08 -9.18 2.94
CA PHE A 94 -11.39 -8.36 1.78
C PHE A 94 -11.52 -6.88 2.14
N LEU A 95 -12.30 -6.54 3.17
CA LEU A 95 -12.37 -5.15 3.65
C LEU A 95 -11.00 -4.63 4.10
N ALA A 96 -10.16 -5.48 4.69
CA ALA A 96 -8.82 -5.09 5.10
C ALA A 96 -7.85 -4.87 3.94
N GLY A 97 -8.06 -5.51 2.79
CA GLY A 97 -7.29 -5.31 1.57
C GLY A 97 -7.87 -4.25 0.63
N LEU A 98 -9.07 -3.73 0.89
CA LEU A 98 -9.75 -2.81 -0.02
C LEU A 98 -9.00 -1.48 -0.21
N TRP A 99 -8.27 -1.04 0.81
CA TRP A 99 -7.50 0.21 0.76
C TRP A 99 -6.40 0.17 -0.31
N ILE A 100 -5.70 -0.96 -0.51
CA ILE A 100 -4.63 -1.05 -1.52
C ILE A 100 -5.21 -1.03 -2.93
N VAL A 101 -6.37 -1.67 -3.13
CA VAL A 101 -7.11 -1.65 -4.39
C VAL A 101 -7.55 -0.23 -4.72
N GLY A 102 -8.19 0.45 -3.76
CA GLY A 102 -8.61 1.85 -3.91
C GLY A 102 -7.42 2.79 -4.15
N TYR A 103 -6.29 2.56 -3.46
CA TYR A 103 -5.07 3.35 -3.63
C TYR A 103 -4.49 3.19 -5.03
N LEU A 104 -4.36 1.95 -5.51
CA LEU A 104 -3.85 1.68 -6.86
C LEU A 104 -4.77 2.28 -7.93
N LEU A 105 -6.10 2.17 -7.79
CA LEU A 105 -7.04 2.80 -8.70
C LEU A 105 -6.91 4.32 -8.71
N PHE A 106 -6.81 4.94 -7.53
CA PHE A 106 -6.57 6.38 -7.42
C PHE A 106 -5.26 6.79 -8.10
N MET A 107 -4.18 6.04 -7.89
CA MET A 107 -2.89 6.29 -8.53
C MET A 107 -2.94 6.14 -10.05
N ILE A 108 -3.71 5.18 -10.59
CA ILE A 108 -3.95 5.07 -12.03
C ILE A 108 -4.71 6.30 -12.55
N CYS A 109 -5.81 6.68 -11.88
CA CYS A 109 -6.63 7.82 -12.29
C CYS A 109 -5.83 9.13 -12.27
N ILE A 110 -5.05 9.39 -11.21
CA ILE A 110 -4.26 10.62 -11.11
C ILE A 110 -3.08 10.63 -12.07
N SER A 111 -2.49 9.46 -12.36
CA SER A 111 -1.43 9.36 -13.37
C SER A 111 -1.97 9.63 -14.78
N TYR A 112 -3.21 9.22 -15.07
CA TYR A 112 -3.89 9.55 -16.33
C TYR A 112 -4.28 11.05 -16.44
N ILE A 113 -4.80 11.64 -15.36
CA ILE A 113 -5.31 13.02 -15.32
C ILE A 113 -4.18 14.06 -15.06
N GLY A 114 -3.02 13.60 -14.61
CA GLY A 114 -1.90 14.43 -14.15
C GLY A 114 -1.23 15.28 -15.23
N SER A 115 -0.18 15.98 -14.84
CA SER A 115 0.53 16.93 -15.72
C SER A 115 1.23 16.23 -16.90
N GLU A 116 1.30 16.91 -18.05
CA GLU A 116 2.02 16.48 -19.26
C GLU A 116 3.48 16.08 -18.99
N ARG A 117 4.13 16.69 -17.99
CA ARG A 117 5.51 16.35 -17.59
C ARG A 117 5.69 14.90 -17.12
N PHE A 118 4.60 14.27 -16.67
CA PHE A 118 4.56 12.88 -16.25
C PHE A 118 3.79 11.98 -17.24
N GLY A 119 3.32 12.55 -18.36
CA GLY A 119 2.62 11.85 -19.45
C GLY A 119 1.09 11.85 -19.36
N GLY A 120 0.49 12.67 -18.48
CA GLY A 120 -0.96 12.81 -18.31
C GLY A 120 -1.60 13.93 -19.15
N LEU A 121 -2.93 14.05 -19.08
CA LEU A 121 -3.77 14.97 -19.87
C LEU A 121 -3.62 16.48 -19.57
N ASN A 122 -2.69 16.88 -18.68
CA ASN A 122 -2.39 18.27 -18.32
C ASN A 122 -3.57 19.07 -17.72
N ILE A 123 -4.52 18.38 -17.07
CA ILE A 123 -5.68 19.01 -16.43
C ILE A 123 -5.30 19.63 -15.07
N ILE A 124 -4.30 19.07 -14.38
CA ILE A 124 -3.83 19.55 -13.09
C ILE A 124 -2.51 20.31 -13.28
N THR A 125 -2.49 21.59 -12.91
CA THR A 125 -1.30 22.43 -12.96
C THR A 125 -0.18 21.83 -12.08
N TYR A 126 1.03 21.77 -12.65
CA TYR A 126 2.23 21.28 -11.98
C TYR A 126 2.41 21.92 -10.60
N GLY A 127 2.49 21.10 -9.55
CA GLY A 127 2.59 21.53 -8.15
C GLY A 127 1.35 21.20 -7.32
N TRP A 128 0.15 21.35 -7.89
CA TRP A 128 -1.10 20.97 -7.21
C TRP A 128 -1.30 19.45 -7.16
N ASP A 129 -0.75 18.73 -8.14
CA ASP A 129 -0.70 17.28 -8.17
C ASP A 129 0.04 16.71 -6.95
N MET A 130 1.19 17.28 -6.57
CA MET A 130 1.97 16.84 -5.41
C MET A 130 1.22 17.03 -4.09
N VAL A 131 0.52 18.15 -3.94
CA VAL A 131 -0.29 18.45 -2.75
C VAL A 131 -1.48 17.48 -2.67
N LEU A 132 -2.17 17.27 -3.80
CA LEU A 132 -3.29 16.34 -3.90
C LEU A 132 -2.85 14.91 -3.54
N ILE A 133 -1.74 14.43 -4.10
CA ILE A 133 -1.19 13.10 -3.80
C ILE A 133 -0.81 13.00 -2.33
N SER A 134 -0.19 14.03 -1.75
CA SER A 134 0.20 14.01 -0.34
C SER A 134 -1.01 13.89 0.59
N ILE A 135 -2.07 14.65 0.33
CA ILE A 135 -3.32 14.61 1.11
C ILE A 135 -3.98 13.23 0.96
N VAL A 136 -4.13 12.76 -0.27
CA VAL A 136 -4.81 11.49 -0.54
C VAL A 136 -4.01 10.31 0.00
N ALA A 137 -2.69 10.32 -0.15
CA ALA A 137 -1.80 9.32 0.42
C ALA A 137 -1.95 9.27 1.95
N PHE A 138 -2.05 10.42 2.62
CA PHE A 138 -2.31 10.46 4.06
C PHE A 138 -3.68 9.87 4.44
N LEU A 139 -4.73 10.13 3.66
CA LEU A 139 -6.06 9.54 3.87
C LEU A 139 -6.03 8.02 3.70
N PHE A 140 -5.40 7.52 2.64
CA PHE A 140 -5.24 6.08 2.40
C PHE A 140 -4.39 5.40 3.48
N TYR A 141 -3.33 6.06 3.93
CA TYR A 141 -2.51 5.58 5.05
C TYR A 141 -3.34 5.41 6.33
N ARG A 142 -4.20 6.38 6.67
CA ARG A 142 -5.11 6.26 7.81
C ARG A 142 -6.12 5.13 7.62
N TRP A 143 -6.68 5.00 6.41
CA TRP A 143 -7.60 3.92 6.09
C TRP A 143 -6.93 2.55 6.23
N ALA A 144 -5.72 2.40 5.71
CA ALA A 144 -4.92 1.17 5.77
C ALA A 144 -4.63 0.72 7.21
N ILE A 145 -4.22 1.67 8.08
CA ILE A 145 -3.98 1.37 9.50
C ILE A 145 -5.27 0.96 10.22
N ASN A 146 -6.40 1.58 9.86
CA ASN A 146 -7.67 1.25 10.47
C ASN A 146 -8.21 -0.10 10.03
N SER A 147 -7.90 -0.49 8.79
CA SER A 147 -8.21 -1.78 8.18
C SER A 147 -7.41 -2.96 8.76
N GLY A 148 -6.29 -2.71 9.46
CA GLY A 148 -5.52 -3.74 10.14
C GLY A 148 -6.26 -4.39 11.31
N PHE A 149 -6.36 -5.72 11.32
CA PHE A 149 -7.03 -6.49 12.38
C PHE A 149 -6.20 -7.71 12.84
N LYS A 150 -6.57 -8.27 14.01
CA LYS A 150 -5.91 -9.44 14.62
C LYS A 150 -6.24 -10.73 13.85
N THR A 151 -5.31 -11.21 13.03
CA THR A 151 -5.43 -12.49 12.31
C THR A 151 -5.15 -13.69 13.22
N LYS A 152 -5.62 -14.88 12.84
CA LYS A 152 -5.34 -16.15 13.56
C LYS A 152 -3.84 -16.42 13.67
N ASP A 153 -3.06 -16.11 12.64
CA ASP A 153 -1.61 -16.28 12.62
C ASP A 153 -0.91 -15.43 13.67
N LEU A 154 -1.46 -14.26 13.98
CA LEU A 154 -0.93 -13.40 15.04
C LEU A 154 -1.08 -14.04 16.43
N LYS A 155 -2.11 -14.87 16.65
CA LYS A 155 -2.26 -15.62 17.91
C LYS A 155 -1.18 -16.70 18.04
N VAL A 156 -0.82 -17.35 16.93
CA VAL A 156 0.29 -18.31 16.88
C VAL A 156 1.62 -17.60 17.14
N ALA A 157 1.85 -16.47 16.46
CA ALA A 157 3.04 -15.64 16.67
C ALA A 157 3.17 -15.16 18.12
N LYS A 158 2.06 -14.80 18.78
CA LYS A 158 2.07 -14.41 20.20
C LYS A 158 2.54 -15.55 21.11
N LYS A 159 2.10 -16.79 20.83
CA LYS A 159 2.54 -17.98 21.60
C LYS A 159 4.04 -18.23 21.43
N ILE A 160 4.58 -18.04 20.23
CA ILE A 160 6.02 -18.19 19.98
C ILE A 160 6.80 -17.09 20.69
N ASN A 161 6.36 -15.83 20.61
CA ASN A 161 7.01 -14.71 21.28
C ASN A 161 7.05 -14.87 22.82
N GLN A 162 6.01 -15.47 23.41
CA GLN A 162 5.98 -15.81 24.85
C GLN A 162 6.97 -16.92 25.26
N LYS A 163 7.47 -17.72 24.31
CA LYS A 163 8.48 -18.75 24.60
C LYS A 163 9.92 -18.19 24.55
N ILE A 164 10.12 -17.04 23.91
CA ILE A 164 11.43 -16.41 23.70
C ILE A 164 11.66 -15.26 24.69
N SER A 165 10.58 -14.62 25.15
CA SER A 165 10.60 -13.65 26.26
C SER A 165 10.63 -14.32 27.61
#